data_AF-A0A956V219-F1
#
_entry.id   AF-A0A956V219-F1
#
_cell.length_a   1.000
_cell.length_b   1.000
_cell.length_c   1.000
_cell.angle_alpha   90.00
_cell.angle_beta   90.00
_cell.angle_gamma   90.00
#
_symmetry.space_group_name_H-M   'P 1'
#
loop_
_entity.id
_entity.type
_entity.pdbx_description
1 polymer ?
#
loop_
_entity_poly.entity_id
_entity_poly.type
_entity_poly.pdbx_seq_one_letter_code
_entity_poly.pdbx_strand_id
1 'polypeptide(L)'
;MKQNINIRTGRISGERVRLEFGTEVSNLRINLLGTPTVYLGEKPVHLTSDDLLKALSYLALQALPVSQERLVRLIQPQNPEEFLKNLRDFARTSGALEFFAGETLRLHAVVDVLLLEYAVQDGYFSDALALYHHRTDQTFMEGLEPGTSELQEWYCIEQAKVQLLYQDALRGHYQVLAMADDIQGAIRVAKVLLELDPLDEYTHQRIMQLELFRGNLKGAMQQFETCCQKLSSLLGVEPLAETRELADIIDALLFDQQLFSEDDSFKEEFKDGLF
;
A
#
# COMPACT_ATOMS: atom_id res chain seq x y z
N MET A 1 19.11 17.69 9.57
CA MET A 1 20.10 16.60 9.78
C MET A 1 19.36 15.32 9.46
N LYS A 2 19.71 14.63 8.36
CA LYS A 2 19.04 13.40 7.95
C LYS A 2 19.23 12.38 9.08
N GLN A 3 18.13 11.90 9.67
CA GLN A 3 18.21 10.74 10.55
C GLN A 3 18.64 9.58 9.68
N ASN A 4 19.87 9.11 9.87
CA ASN A 4 20.32 7.84 9.32
C ASN A 4 19.53 6.76 10.07
N ILE A 5 18.37 6.39 9.52
CA ILE A 5 17.68 5.15 9.88
C ILE A 5 18.57 4.03 9.34
N ASN A 6 19.59 3.64 10.11
CA ASN A 6 20.40 2.46 9.82
C ASN A 6 19.54 1.22 10.10
N ILE A 7 18.76 0.79 9.11
CA ILE A 7 18.16 -0.54 9.12
C ILE A 7 19.30 -1.51 8.81
N ARG A 8 19.85 -2.15 9.84
CA ARG A 8 20.71 -3.32 9.63
C ARG A 8 19.79 -4.46 9.23
N THR A 9 19.85 -4.79 7.95
CA THR A 9 19.15 -5.89 7.30
C THR A 9 19.34 -7.20 8.06
N GLY A 10 18.31 -7.64 8.80
CA GLY A 10 18.16 -9.02 9.22
C GLY A 10 17.58 -9.82 8.04
N ARG A 11 18.23 -10.92 7.65
CA ARG A 11 17.69 -11.86 6.65
C ARG A 11 16.31 -12.37 7.09
N ILE A 12 15.36 -12.42 6.15
CA ILE A 12 14.01 -12.94 6.36
C ILE A 12 13.97 -14.39 5.88
N SER A 13 13.69 -15.33 6.79
CA SER A 13 13.13 -16.64 6.45
C SER A 13 11.77 -16.81 7.11
N GLY A 14 10.71 -16.79 6.31
CA GLY A 14 9.46 -17.55 6.52
C GLY A 14 8.51 -17.19 7.67
N GLU A 15 8.97 -16.79 8.85
CA GLU A 15 8.09 -16.61 10.01
C GLU A 15 8.54 -15.43 10.87
N ARG A 16 7.64 -14.44 11.02
CA ARG A 16 7.76 -13.19 11.79
C ARG A 16 8.79 -12.18 11.26
N VAL A 17 8.27 -11.06 10.75
CA VAL A 17 9.05 -9.87 10.42
C VAL A 17 9.75 -9.35 11.69
N ARG A 18 11.07 -9.56 11.79
CA ARG A 18 11.92 -8.92 12.79
C ARG A 18 12.67 -7.77 12.12
N LEU A 19 12.18 -6.55 12.35
CA LEU A 19 12.94 -5.33 12.06
C LEU A 19 13.94 -5.15 13.20
N GLU A 20 15.22 -5.47 12.95
CA GLU A 20 16.30 -5.21 13.90
C GLU A 20 16.78 -3.77 13.76
N PHE A 21 16.41 -2.94 14.72
CA PHE A 21 16.78 -1.53 14.76
C PHE A 21 18.07 -1.37 15.60
N GLY A 22 19.02 -0.57 15.11
CA GLY A 22 20.29 -0.32 15.80
C GLY A 22 20.13 0.46 17.11
N THR A 23 20.48 -0.18 18.23
CA THR A 23 20.91 0.28 19.58
C THR A 23 20.34 1.52 20.29
N GLU A 24 19.52 2.39 19.70
CA GLU A 24 18.66 3.35 20.42
C GLU A 24 17.27 3.41 19.75
N VAL A 25 16.70 2.24 19.56
CA VAL A 25 15.33 2.09 19.08
C VAL A 25 14.42 2.67 20.15
N SER A 26 13.63 3.69 19.81
CA SER A 26 12.52 4.04 20.68
C SER A 26 11.71 2.78 20.95
N ASN A 27 11.52 2.46 22.22
CA ASN A 27 10.74 1.30 22.63
C ASN A 27 9.24 1.49 22.31
N LEU A 28 8.84 2.68 21.83
CA LEU A 28 7.48 3.00 21.46
C LEU A 28 7.22 2.65 19.99
N ARG A 29 6.20 1.83 19.75
CA ARG A 29 5.68 1.52 18.42
C ARG A 29 4.24 1.97 18.29
N ILE A 30 3.92 2.66 17.20
CA ILE A 30 2.57 3.13 16.88
C ILE A 30 2.19 2.53 15.53
N ASN A 31 1.02 1.89 15.48
CA ASN A 31 0.45 1.41 14.23
C ASN A 31 -0.76 2.27 13.89
N LEU A 32 -0.75 2.85 12.69
CA LEU A 32 -1.79 3.73 12.16
C LEU A 32 -2.42 3.15 10.89
N LEU A 33 -1.89 2.06 10.33
CA LEU A 33 -2.53 1.31 9.26
C LEU A 33 -3.59 0.39 9.88
N GLY A 34 -4.85 0.80 9.79
CA GLY A 34 -6.01 0.20 10.41
C GLY A 34 -6.36 0.81 11.76
N THR A 35 -7.01 0.01 12.62
CA THR A 35 -7.35 0.44 13.97
C THR A 35 -6.07 0.83 14.73
N PRO A 36 -5.95 2.10 15.18
CA PRO A 36 -4.70 2.62 15.71
C PRO A 36 -4.34 1.97 17.04
N THR A 37 -3.07 1.54 17.18
CA THR A 37 -2.58 0.84 18.36
C THR A 37 -1.20 1.31 18.79
N VAL A 38 -0.98 1.37 20.10
CA VAL A 38 0.29 1.82 20.70
C VAL A 38 0.89 0.70 21.54
N TYR A 39 2.20 0.49 21.40
CA TYR A 39 2.95 -0.52 22.13
C TYR A 39 4.21 0.07 22.73
N LEU A 40 4.54 -0.35 23.95
CA LEU A 40 5.83 -0.09 24.60
C LEU A 40 6.55 -1.44 24.76
N GLY A 41 7.57 -1.65 23.93
CA GLY A 41 8.14 -2.97 23.66
C GLY A 41 7.07 -3.88 23.04
N GLU A 42 6.86 -5.04 23.63
CA GLU A 42 5.84 -5.99 23.18
C GLU A 42 4.47 -5.76 23.84
N LYS A 43 4.38 -4.85 24.83
CA LYS A 43 3.15 -4.65 25.61
C LYS A 43 2.25 -3.60 24.97
N PRO A 44 0.95 -3.88 24.76
CA PRO A 44 0.01 -2.85 24.32
C PRO A 44 -0.14 -1.79 25.43
N VAL A 45 -0.21 -0.54 25.02
CA VAL A 45 -0.44 0.61 25.90
C VAL A 45 -1.89 1.04 25.75
N HIS A 46 -2.66 0.89 26.82
CA HIS A 46 -4.00 1.46 26.88
C HIS A 46 -3.89 2.95 27.19
N LEU A 47 -4.30 3.78 26.22
CA LEU A 47 -4.37 5.22 26.40
C LEU A 47 -5.64 5.60 27.15
N THR A 48 -5.58 6.68 27.91
CA THR A 48 -6.68 7.16 28.76
C THR A 48 -7.79 7.85 27.97
N SER A 49 -7.52 8.29 26.73
CA SER A 49 -8.50 8.90 25.84
C SER A 49 -8.09 8.83 24.36
N ASP A 50 -9.10 8.94 23.50
CA ASP A 50 -8.94 9.09 22.05
C ASP A 50 -8.16 10.36 21.69
N ASP A 51 -8.35 11.45 22.43
CA ASP A 51 -7.62 12.70 22.23
C ASP A 51 -6.11 12.52 22.40
N LEU A 52 -5.69 11.69 23.38
CA LEU A 52 -4.29 11.34 23.55
C LEU A 52 -3.78 10.50 22.38
N LEU A 53 -4.57 9.55 21.88
CA LEU A 53 -4.22 8.73 20.71
C LEU A 53 -4.05 9.58 19.45
N LYS A 54 -4.98 10.50 19.19
CA LYS A 54 -4.90 11.47 18.08
C LYS A 54 -3.65 12.33 18.18
N ALA A 55 -3.36 12.87 19.36
CA ALA A 55 -2.18 13.70 19.58
C ALA A 55 -0.88 12.95 19.35
N LEU A 56 -0.76 11.72 19.88
CA LEU A 56 0.41 10.87 19.67
C LEU A 56 0.57 10.50 18.19
N SER A 57 -0.52 10.16 17.51
CA SER A 57 -0.51 9.82 16.07
C SER A 57 -0.08 11.01 15.22
N TYR A 58 -0.60 12.20 15.51
CA TYR A 58 -0.20 13.45 14.87
C TYR A 58 1.29 13.72 15.08
N LEU A 59 1.76 13.70 16.33
CA LEU A 59 3.17 13.91 16.69
C LEU A 59 4.10 12.90 16.03
N ALA A 60 3.68 11.63 15.91
CA ALA A 60 4.48 10.54 15.34
C ALA A 60 4.83 10.77 13.87
N LEU A 61 3.99 11.52 13.14
CA LEU A 61 4.18 11.84 11.73
C LEU A 61 4.77 13.24 11.49
N GLN A 62 5.06 14.00 12.55
CA GLN A 62 5.72 15.31 12.39
C GLN A 62 7.24 15.19 12.33
N ALA A 63 7.83 15.82 11.31
CA ALA A 63 9.29 15.93 11.20
C ALA A 63 9.91 16.90 12.23
N LEU A 64 9.13 17.89 12.67
CA LEU A 64 9.55 18.94 13.60
C LEU A 64 8.79 18.85 14.94
N PRO A 65 9.40 19.31 16.05
CA PRO A 65 8.69 19.43 17.33
C PRO A 65 7.45 20.33 17.24
N VAL A 66 6.40 19.99 17.98
CA VAL A 66 5.10 20.68 17.97
C VAL A 66 4.82 21.31 19.33
N SER A 67 4.26 22.51 19.39
CA SER A 67 3.91 23.14 20.67
C SER A 67 2.68 22.51 21.33
N GLN A 68 2.61 22.56 22.67
CA GLN A 68 1.43 22.17 23.44
C GLN A 68 0.20 22.97 23.00
N GLU A 69 0.36 24.28 22.76
CA GLU A 69 -0.71 25.15 22.27
C GLU A 69 -1.26 24.66 20.93
N ARG A 70 -0.39 24.25 20.01
CA ARG A 70 -0.79 23.68 18.72
C ARG A 70 -1.61 22.41 18.90
N LEU A 71 -1.17 21.49 19.77
CA LEU A 71 -1.91 20.26 20.04
C LEU A 71 -3.28 20.54 20.66
N VAL A 72 -3.37 21.44 21.65
CA VAL A 72 -4.65 21.80 22.28
C VAL A 72 -5.61 22.42 21.26
N ARG A 73 -5.12 23.30 20.37
CA ARG A 73 -5.94 23.90 19.31
C ARG A 73 -6.41 22.88 18.27
N LEU A 74 -5.53 21.95 17.90
CA LEU A 74 -5.80 20.93 16.88
C LEU A 74 -6.81 19.88 17.40
N ILE A 75 -6.62 19.40 18.62
CA ILE A 75 -7.41 18.33 19.22
C ILE A 75 -8.70 18.85 19.86
N GLN A 76 -8.68 20.06 20.43
CA GLN A 76 -9.79 20.65 21.20
C GLN A 76 -10.34 19.71 22.29
N PRO A 77 -9.47 19.21 23.21
CA PRO A 77 -9.92 18.29 24.24
C PRO A 77 -10.90 18.98 25.19
N GLN A 78 -11.89 18.23 25.68
CA GLN A 78 -12.89 18.76 26.64
C GLN A 78 -12.24 19.33 27.90
N ASN A 79 -11.13 18.73 28.35
CA ASN A 79 -10.34 19.19 29.49
C ASN A 79 -8.85 19.35 29.09
N PRO A 80 -8.43 20.56 28.67
CA PRO A 80 -7.04 20.80 28.24
C PRO A 80 -5.99 20.54 29.32
N GLU A 81 -6.29 20.84 30.58
CA GLU A 81 -5.33 20.62 31.69
C GLU A 81 -5.06 19.13 31.91
N GLU A 82 -6.12 18.32 31.90
CA GLU A 82 -6.02 16.87 32.02
C GLU A 82 -5.34 16.23 30.81
N PHE A 83 -5.64 16.71 29.60
CA PHE A 83 -4.95 16.28 28.38
C PHE A 83 -3.43 16.54 28.44
N LEU A 84 -3.02 17.75 28.84
CA LEU A 84 -1.59 18.09 28.99
C LEU A 84 -0.93 17.30 30.13
N LYS A 85 -1.65 17.02 31.21
CA LYS A 85 -1.18 16.12 32.28
C LYS A 85 -0.95 14.71 31.74
N ASN A 86 -1.88 14.16 30.97
CA ASN A 86 -1.75 12.83 30.36
C ASN A 86 -0.56 12.74 29.40
N LEU A 87 -0.27 13.80 28.62
CA LEU A 87 0.95 13.85 27.80
C LEU A 87 2.23 13.79 28.66
N ARG A 88 2.27 14.51 29.79
CA ARG A 88 3.43 14.47 30.71
C ARG A 88 3.59 13.12 31.38
N ASP A 89 2.48 12.49 31.78
CA ASP A 89 2.49 11.16 32.39
C ASP A 89 2.92 10.10 31.36
N PHE A 90 2.46 10.21 30.11
CA PHE A 90 2.92 9.36 29.01
C PHE A 90 4.42 9.54 28.73
N ALA A 91 4.93 10.78 28.73
CA ALA A 91 6.36 11.03 28.56
C ALA A 91 7.22 10.40 29.65
N ARG A 92 6.80 10.53 30.92
CA ARG A 92 7.50 9.93 32.07
C ARG A 92 7.52 8.40 32.03
N THR A 93 6.44 7.79 31.56
CA THR A 93 6.29 6.33 31.57
C THR A 93 6.89 5.65 30.34
N SER A 94 6.78 6.27 29.17
CA SER A 94 7.31 5.72 27.91
C SER A 94 8.79 6.06 27.66
N GLY A 95 9.25 7.23 28.14
CA GLY A 95 10.56 7.79 27.75
C GLY A 95 10.65 8.20 26.28
N ALA A 96 9.55 8.15 25.53
CA ALA A 96 9.51 8.33 24.09
C ALA A 96 9.01 9.72 23.65
N LEU A 97 8.41 10.48 24.57
CA LEU A 97 7.92 11.84 24.31
C LEU A 97 8.82 12.85 25.04
N GLU A 98 9.57 13.62 24.26
CA GLU A 98 10.55 14.60 24.76
C GLU A 98 9.95 16.01 24.77
N PHE A 99 10.22 16.76 25.84
CA PHE A 99 9.81 18.16 25.98
C PHE A 99 11.02 19.09 25.83
N PHE A 100 10.97 20.01 24.88
CA PHE A 100 11.94 21.10 24.73
C PHE A 100 11.36 22.39 25.29
N ALA A 101 12.16 23.07 26.12
CA ALA A 101 11.78 24.28 26.83
C ALA A 101 10.44 24.17 27.61
N GLY A 102 10.01 22.95 27.94
CA GLY A 102 8.77 22.68 28.67
C GLY A 102 7.47 22.84 27.87
N GLU A 103 7.52 23.28 26.61
CA GLU A 103 6.32 23.66 25.83
C GLU A 103 6.22 23.01 24.44
N THR A 104 7.34 22.56 23.87
CA THR A 104 7.35 21.89 22.56
C THR A 104 7.68 20.42 22.74
N LEU A 105 6.99 19.56 22.00
CA LEU A 105 7.07 18.13 22.14
C LEU A 105 7.58 17.47 20.86
N ARG A 106 8.37 16.42 21.02
CA ARG A 106 8.71 15.50 19.95
C ARG A 106 8.49 14.08 20.41
N LEU A 107 7.79 13.31 19.58
CA LEU A 107 7.61 11.90 19.81
C LEU A 107 8.67 11.12 19.02
N HIS A 108 9.38 10.23 19.71
CA HIS A 108 10.28 9.27 19.10
C HIS A 108 9.54 7.93 19.09
N ALA A 109 9.15 7.45 17.92
CA ALA A 109 8.41 6.19 17.80
C ALA A 109 8.77 5.48 16.48
N VAL A 110 8.64 4.16 16.48
CA VAL A 110 8.55 3.38 15.24
C VAL A 110 7.09 3.43 14.76
N VAL A 111 6.86 3.94 13.57
CA VAL A 111 5.52 4.13 12.99
C VAL A 111 5.39 3.33 11.72
N ASP A 112 4.36 2.49 11.61
CA ASP A 112 4.14 1.63 10.44
C ASP A 112 3.96 2.40 9.12
N VAL A 113 3.31 3.57 9.14
CA VAL A 113 3.21 4.46 7.97
C VAL A 113 4.58 4.94 7.50
N LEU A 114 5.49 5.29 8.42
CA LEU A 114 6.86 5.71 8.07
C LEU A 114 7.71 4.52 7.60
N LEU A 115 7.47 3.33 8.15
CA LEU A 115 8.10 2.09 7.67
C LEU A 115 7.63 1.73 6.26
N LEU A 116 6.34 1.90 5.96
CA LEU A 116 5.77 1.72 4.64
C LEU A 116 6.42 2.68 3.64
N GLU A 117 6.48 3.98 3.99
CA GLU A 117 7.12 4.99 3.16
C GLU A 117 8.59 4.65 2.86
N TYR A 118 9.36 4.28 3.89
CA TYR A 118 10.74 3.85 3.73
C TYR A 118 10.88 2.62 2.82
N ALA A 119 10.04 1.59 3.03
CA ALA A 119 10.09 0.36 2.26
C ALA A 119 9.79 0.61 0.77
N VAL A 120 8.84 1.49 0.46
CA VAL A 120 8.54 1.89 -0.93
C VAL A 120 9.70 2.66 -1.55
N GLN A 121 10.28 3.63 -0.82
CA GLN A 121 11.40 4.45 -1.31
C GLN A 121 12.65 3.62 -1.64
N ASP A 122 12.95 2.60 -0.83
CA ASP A 122 14.12 1.74 -1.02
C ASP A 122 13.85 0.51 -1.91
N GLY A 123 12.63 0.37 -2.45
CA GLY A 123 12.27 -0.72 -3.36
C GLY A 123 11.97 -2.06 -2.69
N TYR A 124 11.80 -2.08 -1.36
CA TYR A 124 11.36 -3.25 -0.59
C TYR A 124 9.84 -3.46 -0.70
N PHE A 125 9.33 -3.58 -1.92
CA PHE A 125 7.90 -3.55 -2.21
C PHE A 125 7.11 -4.71 -1.57
N SER A 126 7.69 -5.90 -1.49
CA SER A 126 7.02 -7.03 -0.83
C SER A 126 6.83 -6.79 0.67
N ASP A 127 7.81 -6.18 1.34
CA ASP A 127 7.74 -5.84 2.76
C ASP A 127 6.74 -4.70 3.01
N ALA A 128 6.72 -3.70 2.12
CA ALA A 128 5.72 -2.64 2.11
C ALA A 128 4.29 -3.20 2.04
N LEU A 129 4.04 -4.15 1.13
CA LEU A 129 2.74 -4.80 1.00
C LEU A 129 2.38 -5.63 2.23
N ALA A 130 3.36 -6.31 2.86
CA ALA A 130 3.11 -7.05 4.09
C ALA A 130 2.69 -6.12 5.24
N LEU A 131 3.35 -4.96 5.41
CA LEU A 131 2.98 -3.96 6.41
C LEU A 131 1.53 -3.49 6.24
N TYR A 132 1.10 -3.30 5.00
CA TYR A 132 -0.27 -2.88 4.67
C TYR A 132 -1.31 -3.99 4.88
N HIS A 133 -1.02 -5.22 4.47
CA HIS A 133 -1.97 -6.34 4.49
C HIS A 133 -2.09 -7.07 5.84
N HIS A 134 -1.14 -6.89 6.77
CA HIS A 134 -1.20 -7.54 8.08
C HIS A 134 -2.33 -7.06 9.00
N ARG A 135 -3.16 -6.09 8.55
CA ARG A 135 -4.21 -5.45 9.34
C ARG A 135 -5.56 -5.67 8.65
N THR A 136 -6.58 -6.02 9.42
CA THR A 136 -7.95 -6.30 8.94
C THR A 136 -8.64 -5.08 8.30
N ASP A 137 -8.10 -3.91 8.60
CA ASP A 137 -8.71 -2.60 8.47
C ASP A 137 -7.72 -1.79 7.61
N GLN A 138 -7.89 -1.79 6.28
CA GLN A 138 -6.89 -1.28 5.33
C GLN A 138 -6.99 0.25 5.16
N THR A 139 -7.18 0.96 6.27
CA THR A 139 -7.49 2.40 6.29
C THR A 139 -6.64 3.09 7.34
N PHE A 140 -6.12 4.27 7.03
CA PHE A 140 -5.41 5.09 8.02
C PHE A 140 -6.34 5.43 9.20
N MET A 141 -5.92 5.07 10.42
CA MET A 141 -6.59 5.36 11.69
C MET A 141 -8.09 4.97 11.73
N GLU A 142 -8.39 3.75 11.29
CA GLU A 142 -9.77 3.25 11.23
C GLU A 142 -10.47 3.32 12.60
N GLY A 143 -11.74 3.75 12.60
CA GLY A 143 -12.57 3.83 13.78
C GLY A 143 -12.29 5.03 14.71
N LEU A 144 -11.33 5.90 14.39
CA LEU A 144 -11.02 7.08 15.20
C LEU A 144 -11.43 8.38 14.51
N GLU A 145 -12.53 8.97 14.99
CA GLU A 145 -13.07 10.23 14.45
C GLU A 145 -12.17 11.44 14.78
N PRO A 146 -11.82 12.30 13.81
CA PRO A 146 -10.91 13.43 14.06
C PRO A 146 -11.47 14.46 15.06
N GLY A 147 -12.76 14.77 14.99
CA GLY A 147 -13.45 15.69 15.92
C GLY A 147 -13.28 17.19 15.63
N THR A 148 -12.24 17.60 14.90
CA THR A 148 -12.07 18.98 14.43
C THR A 148 -11.84 19.02 12.92
N SER A 149 -12.21 20.13 12.26
CA SER A 149 -12.01 20.29 10.82
C SER A 149 -10.54 20.28 10.43
N GLU A 150 -9.68 20.89 11.25
CA GLU A 150 -8.24 20.95 11.01
C GLU A 150 -7.58 19.57 11.13
N LEU A 151 -8.00 18.75 12.10
CA LEU A 151 -7.53 17.38 12.20
C LEU A 151 -8.12 16.49 11.09
N GLN A 152 -9.36 16.73 10.67
CA GLN A 152 -9.98 16.05 9.53
C GLN A 152 -9.18 16.29 8.24
N GLU A 153 -8.78 17.53 7.97
CA GLU A 153 -7.95 17.85 6.80
C GLU A 153 -6.62 17.08 6.83
N TRP A 154 -5.98 17.02 8.00
CA TRP A 154 -4.77 16.22 8.18
C TRP A 154 -5.01 14.72 7.95
N TYR A 155 -6.08 14.14 8.48
CA TYR A 155 -6.44 12.73 8.24
C TYR A 155 -6.60 12.43 6.75
N CYS A 156 -7.31 13.29 6.02
CA CYS A 156 -7.50 13.13 4.58
C CYS A 156 -6.16 13.13 3.82
N ILE A 157 -5.23 14.01 4.21
CA ILE A 157 -3.90 14.09 3.59
C ILE A 157 -3.10 12.80 3.84
N GLU A 158 -3.04 12.34 5.10
CA GLU A 158 -2.30 11.13 5.44
C GLU A 158 -2.92 9.86 4.83
N GLN A 159 -4.25 9.78 4.79
CA GLN A 159 -4.96 8.68 4.15
C GLN A 159 -4.67 8.62 2.64
N ALA A 160 -4.72 9.77 1.96
CA ALA A 160 -4.35 9.85 0.54
C ALA A 160 -2.88 9.46 0.31
N LYS A 161 -1.97 9.91 1.18
CA LYS A 161 -0.55 9.53 1.13
C LYS A 161 -0.37 8.01 1.28
N VAL A 162 -1.02 7.40 2.27
CA VAL A 162 -0.96 5.95 2.51
C VAL A 162 -1.51 5.17 1.32
N GLN A 163 -2.60 5.62 0.70
CA GLN A 163 -3.16 5.00 -0.49
C GLN A 163 -2.19 5.06 -1.69
N LEU A 164 -1.53 6.20 -1.90
CA LEU A 164 -0.50 6.34 -2.94
C LEU A 164 0.69 5.41 -2.69
N LEU A 165 1.20 5.35 -1.44
CA LEU A 165 2.28 4.44 -1.07
C LEU A 165 1.91 2.98 -1.32
N TYR A 166 0.67 2.59 -1.05
CA TYR A 166 0.18 1.24 -1.33
C TYR A 166 0.15 0.93 -2.83
N GLN A 167 -0.35 1.85 -3.64
CA GLN A 167 -0.35 1.71 -5.10
C GLN A 167 1.09 1.63 -5.66
N ASP A 168 2.00 2.45 -5.16
CA ASP A 168 3.40 2.42 -5.56
C ASP A 168 4.09 1.11 -5.15
N ALA A 169 3.76 0.58 -3.96
CA ALA A 169 4.22 -0.74 -3.53
C ALA A 169 3.73 -1.84 -4.48
N LEU A 170 2.46 -1.83 -4.87
CA LEU A 170 1.91 -2.79 -5.83
C LEU A 170 2.59 -2.68 -7.20
N ARG A 171 2.75 -1.47 -7.74
CA ARG A 171 3.42 -1.22 -9.04
C ARG A 171 4.87 -1.69 -9.02
N GLY A 172 5.60 -1.37 -7.95
CA GLY A 172 6.97 -1.81 -7.77
C GLY A 172 7.07 -3.33 -7.64
N HIS A 173 6.20 -3.95 -6.84
CA HIS A 173 6.18 -5.40 -6.67
C HIS A 173 5.84 -6.12 -7.98
N TYR A 174 4.87 -5.59 -8.75
CA TYR A 174 4.56 -6.06 -10.10
C TYR A 174 5.81 -6.08 -10.99
N GLN A 175 6.59 -4.98 -11.01
CA GLN A 175 7.80 -4.90 -11.82
C GLN A 175 8.85 -5.93 -11.39
N VAL A 176 9.05 -6.11 -10.08
CA VAL A 176 9.98 -7.11 -9.53
C VAL A 176 9.59 -8.52 -9.97
N LEU A 177 8.31 -8.88 -9.88
CA LEU A 177 7.81 -10.20 -10.29
C LEU A 177 7.95 -10.43 -11.80
N ALA A 178 7.61 -9.41 -12.61
CA ALA A 178 7.75 -9.48 -14.05
C ALA A 178 9.22 -9.67 -14.48
N MET A 179 10.17 -8.97 -13.82
CA MET A 179 11.60 -9.13 -14.07
C MET A 179 12.16 -10.48 -13.61
N ALA A 180 11.50 -11.13 -12.65
CA ALA A 180 11.87 -12.45 -12.14
C ALA A 180 11.19 -13.60 -12.90
N ASP A 181 10.53 -13.32 -14.03
CA ASP A 181 9.71 -14.26 -14.82
C ASP A 181 8.55 -14.93 -14.04
N ASP A 182 8.17 -14.39 -12.87
CA ASP A 182 6.93 -14.80 -12.18
C ASP A 182 5.73 -14.07 -12.79
N ILE A 183 5.39 -14.48 -14.01
CA ILE A 183 4.29 -13.91 -14.80
C ILE A 183 2.95 -14.05 -14.07
N GLN A 184 2.70 -15.18 -13.42
CA GLN A 184 1.45 -15.38 -12.69
C GLN A 184 1.36 -14.49 -11.45
N GLY A 185 2.47 -14.31 -10.72
CA GLY A 185 2.58 -13.36 -9.63
C GLY A 185 2.32 -11.93 -10.10
N ALA A 186 2.96 -11.50 -11.18
CA ALA A 186 2.78 -10.18 -11.75
C ALA A 186 1.30 -9.94 -12.14
N ILE A 187 0.64 -10.90 -12.80
CA ILE A 187 -0.78 -10.79 -13.14
C ILE A 187 -1.66 -10.68 -11.89
N ARG A 188 -1.38 -11.44 -10.81
CA ARG A 188 -2.14 -11.32 -9.56
C ARG A 188 -2.03 -9.91 -8.97
N VAL A 189 -0.81 -9.35 -8.91
CA VAL A 189 -0.60 -7.99 -8.39
C VAL A 189 -1.25 -6.93 -9.28
N ALA A 190 -1.15 -7.06 -10.60
CA ALA A 190 -1.80 -6.15 -11.53
C ALA A 190 -3.34 -6.18 -11.42
N LYS A 191 -3.94 -7.33 -11.13
CA LYS A 191 -5.38 -7.41 -10.85
C LYS A 191 -5.78 -6.64 -9.59
N VAL A 192 -4.97 -6.69 -8.54
CA VAL A 192 -5.20 -5.87 -7.33
C VAL A 192 -5.11 -4.38 -7.65
N LEU A 193 -4.18 -3.95 -8.52
CA LEU A 193 -4.14 -2.57 -9.00
C LEU A 193 -5.44 -2.16 -9.70
N LEU A 194 -6.03 -3.04 -10.52
CA LEU A 194 -7.31 -2.78 -11.20
C LEU A 194 -8.53 -2.82 -10.27
N GLU A 195 -8.43 -3.45 -9.10
CA GLU A 195 -9.47 -3.33 -8.07
C GLU A 195 -9.46 -1.93 -7.44
N LEU A 196 -8.28 -1.30 -7.33
CA LEU A 196 -8.12 0.07 -6.83
C LEU A 196 -8.50 1.12 -7.87
N ASP A 197 -8.06 0.93 -9.12
CA ASP A 197 -8.41 1.79 -10.25
C ASP A 197 -8.80 0.94 -11.47
N PRO A 198 -10.09 0.63 -11.64
CA PRO A 198 -10.57 -0.16 -12.76
C PRO A 198 -10.36 0.51 -14.13
N LEU A 199 -10.06 1.81 -14.15
CA LEU A 199 -9.87 2.63 -15.35
C LEU A 199 -8.39 2.79 -15.74
N ASP A 200 -7.47 2.18 -14.98
CA ASP A 200 -6.04 2.19 -15.32
C ASP A 200 -5.77 1.31 -16.55
N GLU A 201 -5.96 1.90 -17.74
CA GLU A 201 -5.72 1.26 -19.03
C GLU A 201 -4.29 0.74 -19.16
N TYR A 202 -3.31 1.41 -18.57
CA TYR A 202 -1.93 0.97 -18.62
C TYR A 202 -1.77 -0.38 -17.91
N THR A 203 -2.40 -0.55 -16.74
CA THR A 203 -2.41 -1.83 -16.03
C THR A 203 -3.18 -2.92 -16.80
N HIS A 204 -4.29 -2.59 -17.48
CA HIS A 204 -4.96 -3.52 -18.40
C HIS A 204 -4.02 -4.00 -19.52
N GLN A 205 -3.36 -3.07 -20.21
CA GLN A 205 -2.38 -3.38 -21.27
C GLN A 205 -1.26 -4.28 -20.77
N ARG A 206 -0.75 -4.03 -19.55
CA ARG A 206 0.29 -4.87 -18.94
C ARG A 206 -0.17 -6.32 -18.76
N ILE A 207 -1.39 -6.53 -18.24
CA ILE A 207 -1.95 -7.88 -18.11
C ILE A 207 -2.12 -8.54 -19.48
N MET A 208 -2.63 -7.81 -20.49
CA MET A 208 -2.75 -8.32 -21.86
C MET A 208 -1.40 -8.80 -22.42
N GLN A 209 -0.33 -8.02 -22.24
CA GLN A 209 1.02 -8.38 -22.66
C GLN A 209 1.57 -9.60 -21.91
N LEU A 210 1.33 -9.71 -20.61
CA LEU A 210 1.77 -10.85 -19.81
C LEU A 210 1.03 -12.15 -20.19
N GLU A 211 -0.28 -12.07 -20.46
CA GLU A 211 -1.07 -13.19 -20.95
C GLU A 211 -0.64 -13.61 -22.36
N LEU A 212 -0.34 -12.65 -23.24
CA LEU A 212 0.26 -12.90 -24.55
C LEU A 212 1.63 -13.60 -24.43
N PHE A 213 2.51 -13.10 -23.55
CA PHE A 213 3.85 -13.66 -23.34
C PHE A 213 3.82 -15.13 -22.90
N ARG A 214 2.84 -15.52 -22.08
CA ARG A 214 2.63 -16.92 -21.67
C ARG A 214 1.77 -17.74 -22.65
N GLY A 215 1.44 -17.21 -23.83
CA GLY A 215 0.67 -17.87 -24.87
C GLY A 215 -0.83 -17.98 -24.63
N ASN A 216 -1.38 -17.28 -23.64
CA ASN A 216 -2.80 -17.28 -23.31
C ASN A 216 -3.54 -16.16 -24.05
N LEU A 217 -3.67 -16.30 -25.36
CA LEU A 217 -4.31 -15.29 -26.22
C LEU A 217 -5.77 -14.99 -25.81
N LYS A 218 -6.53 -16.03 -25.43
CA LYS A 218 -7.91 -15.86 -24.96
C LYS A 218 -7.98 -15.03 -23.68
N GLY A 219 -7.06 -15.28 -22.73
CA GLY A 219 -6.98 -14.48 -21.50
C GLY A 219 -6.60 -13.02 -21.77
N ALA A 220 -5.70 -12.77 -22.72
CA ALA A 220 -5.32 -11.43 -23.14
C ALA A 220 -6.52 -10.68 -23.76
N MET A 221 -7.28 -11.32 -24.66
CA MET A 221 -8.47 -10.71 -25.26
C MET A 221 -9.58 -10.47 -24.23
N GLN A 222 -9.81 -11.41 -23.31
CA GLN A 222 -10.79 -11.22 -22.22
C GLN A 222 -10.44 -10.01 -21.34
N GLN A 223 -9.14 -9.75 -21.12
CA GLN A 223 -8.71 -8.56 -20.38
C GLN A 223 -9.02 -7.27 -21.16
N PHE A 224 -8.82 -7.25 -22.47
CA PHE A 224 -9.21 -6.12 -23.32
C PHE A 224 -10.71 -5.84 -23.24
N GLU A 225 -11.55 -6.88 -23.38
CA GLU A 225 -13.00 -6.74 -23.25
C GLU A 225 -13.41 -6.17 -21.89
N THR A 226 -12.74 -6.61 -20.83
CA THR A 226 -12.95 -6.08 -19.48
C THR A 226 -12.60 -4.58 -19.40
N CYS A 227 -11.48 -4.17 -20.01
CA CYS A 227 -11.07 -2.76 -20.10
C CYS A 227 -12.14 -1.92 -20.82
N CYS A 228 -12.60 -2.36 -22.00
CA CYS A 228 -13.66 -1.70 -22.76
C CYS A 228 -14.95 -1.53 -21.94
N GLN A 229 -15.36 -2.59 -21.25
CA GLN A 229 -16.55 -2.56 -20.40
C GLN A 229 -16.43 -1.55 -19.25
N LYS A 230 -15.27 -1.50 -18.58
CA LYS A 230 -15.03 -0.55 -17.47
C LYS A 230 -15.00 0.89 -17.96
N LEU A 231 -14.29 1.20 -19.05
CA LEU A 231 -14.23 2.56 -19.62
C LEU A 231 -15.60 3.03 -20.12
N SER A 232 -16.31 2.17 -20.86
CA SER A 232 -17.63 2.49 -21.38
C SER A 232 -18.65 2.70 -20.26
N SER A 233 -18.69 1.82 -19.25
CA SER A 233 -19.66 1.92 -18.16
C SER A 233 -19.43 3.11 -17.21
N LEU A 234 -18.17 3.48 -16.97
CA LEU A 234 -17.83 4.51 -15.97
C LEU A 234 -17.58 5.89 -16.58
N LEU A 235 -17.06 5.96 -17.81
CA LEU A 235 -16.70 7.21 -18.48
C LEU A 235 -17.40 7.41 -19.84
N GLY A 236 -18.00 6.38 -20.42
CA GLY A 236 -18.61 6.45 -21.75
C GLY A 236 -17.60 6.65 -22.88
N VAL A 237 -16.35 6.23 -22.67
CA VAL A 237 -15.26 6.37 -23.63
C VAL A 237 -14.76 5.02 -24.14
N GLU A 238 -14.16 5.04 -25.31
CA GLU A 238 -13.43 3.90 -25.88
C GLU A 238 -11.99 3.84 -25.34
N PRO A 239 -11.33 2.66 -25.37
CA PRO A 239 -9.92 2.54 -25.00
C PRO A 239 -8.98 3.44 -25.79
N LEU A 240 -7.78 3.66 -25.28
CA LEU A 240 -6.70 4.33 -26.01
C LEU A 240 -6.31 3.55 -27.28
N ALA A 241 -5.67 4.26 -28.21
CA ALA A 241 -5.25 3.67 -29.49
C ALA A 241 -4.25 2.52 -29.27
N GLU A 242 -3.31 2.71 -28.36
CA GLU A 242 -2.31 1.72 -27.98
C GLU A 242 -2.95 0.45 -27.40
N THR A 243 -4.05 0.59 -26.65
CA THR A 243 -4.83 -0.55 -26.11
C THR A 243 -5.49 -1.33 -27.24
N ARG A 244 -6.09 -0.64 -28.22
CA ARG A 244 -6.72 -1.28 -29.38
C ARG A 244 -5.71 -1.95 -30.31
N GLU A 245 -4.59 -1.30 -30.59
CA GLU A 245 -3.52 -1.88 -31.42
C GLU A 245 -3.00 -3.21 -30.83
N LEU A 246 -2.87 -3.28 -29.50
CA LEU A 246 -2.50 -4.53 -28.83
C LEU A 246 -3.59 -5.59 -28.99
N ALA A 247 -4.86 -5.22 -28.92
CA ALA A 247 -5.98 -6.14 -29.15
C ALA A 247 -5.98 -6.66 -30.60
N ASP A 248 -5.76 -5.80 -31.59
CA ASP A 248 -5.68 -6.18 -33.02
C ASP A 248 -4.56 -7.20 -33.26
N ILE A 249 -3.40 -7.02 -32.62
CA ILE A 249 -2.30 -8.00 -32.67
C ILE A 249 -2.72 -9.36 -32.07
N ILE A 250 -3.39 -9.34 -30.92
CA ILE A 250 -3.86 -10.57 -30.26
C ILE A 250 -4.93 -11.27 -31.11
N ASP A 251 -5.83 -10.53 -31.74
CA ASP A 251 -6.89 -11.06 -32.60
C ASP A 251 -6.32 -11.75 -33.85
N ALA A 252 -5.34 -11.12 -34.50
CA ALA A 252 -4.63 -11.72 -35.63
C ALA A 252 -3.94 -13.05 -35.23
N LEU A 253 -3.31 -13.09 -34.06
CA LEU A 253 -2.68 -14.32 -33.54
C LEU A 253 -3.70 -15.40 -33.18
N LEU A 254 -4.89 -15.04 -32.68
CA LEU A 254 -5.98 -15.97 -32.42
C LEU A 254 -6.50 -16.59 -33.72
N PHE A 255 -6.67 -15.78 -34.76
CA PHE A 255 -7.10 -16.25 -36.08
C PHE A 255 -6.09 -17.24 -36.68
N ASP A 256 -4.80 -16.90 -36.65
CA ASP A 256 -3.74 -17.81 -37.13
C ASP A 256 -3.75 -19.13 -36.33
N GLN A 257 -3.86 -19.08 -35.00
CA GLN A 257 -3.91 -20.28 -34.16
C GLN A 257 -5.10 -21.19 -34.51
N GLN A 258 -6.25 -20.62 -34.85
CA GLN A 258 -7.42 -21.38 -35.28
C GLN A 258 -7.18 -22.04 -36.65
N LEU A 259 -6.63 -21.32 -37.62
CA LEU A 259 -6.33 -21.83 -38.96
C LEU A 259 -5.41 -23.06 -38.92
N PHE A 260 -4.32 -23.00 -38.14
CA PHE A 260 -3.39 -24.12 -38.01
C PHE A 260 -3.98 -25.32 -37.25
N SER A 261 -4.92 -25.08 -36.33
CA SER A 261 -5.62 -26.17 -35.62
C SER A 261 -6.65 -26.90 -36.49
N GLU A 262 -7.27 -26.21 -37.45
CA GLU A 262 -8.20 -26.80 -38.42
C GLU A 262 -7.44 -27.57 -39.52
N ASP A 263 -6.30 -27.07 -39.99
CA ASP A 263 -5.48 -27.75 -41.02
C ASP A 263 -4.87 -29.08 -40.55
N ASP A 264 -4.55 -29.24 -39.25
CA ASP A 264 -4.10 -30.53 -38.71
C ASP A 264 -5.25 -31.53 -38.52
N SER A 265 -6.49 -31.06 -38.29
CA SER A 265 -7.68 -31.93 -38.28
C SER A 265 -8.00 -32.51 -39.67
N PHE A 266 -7.76 -31.74 -40.74
CA PHE A 266 -7.85 -32.24 -42.11
C PHE A 266 -6.77 -33.29 -42.42
N LYS A 267 -5.55 -33.17 -41.87
CA LYS A 267 -4.47 -34.15 -42.11
C LYS A 267 -4.69 -35.50 -41.42
N GLU A 268 -5.50 -35.59 -40.37
CA GLU A 268 -5.88 -36.88 -39.77
C GLU A 268 -6.97 -37.60 -40.57
N GLU A 269 -7.94 -36.89 -41.15
CA GLU A 269 -8.98 -37.51 -42.00
C GLU A 269 -8.43 -38.10 -43.31
N PHE A 270 -7.30 -37.63 -43.82
CA PHE A 270 -6.65 -38.19 -45.01
C PHE A 270 -5.74 -39.40 -44.74
N LYS A 271 -5.53 -39.81 -43.48
CA LYS A 271 -4.76 -41.04 -43.15
C LYS A 271 -5.62 -42.30 -43.06
N ASP A 272 -6.93 -42.17 -42.85
CA ASP A 272 -7.84 -43.33 -42.73
C ASP A 272 -8.57 -43.68 -44.05
N GLY A 273 -8.31 -42.93 -45.14
CA GLY A 273 -9.00 -43.08 -46.43
C GLY A 273 -8.21 -43.74 -47.58
N LEU A 274 -7.00 -44.26 -47.33
CA LEU A 274 -6.19 -44.95 -48.36
C LEU A 274 -5.83 -46.37 -47.90
N PHE A 275 -6.80 -47.27 -48.00
CA PHE A 275 -6.59 -48.73 -48.09
C PHE A 275 -7.42 -49.30 -49.24
#